data_AF-A0A2E9F2B5-F1
#
_entry.id   AF-A0A2E9F2B5-F1
#
_cell.length_a   1.000
_cell.length_b   1.000
_cell.length_c   1.000
_cell.angle_alpha   90.00
_cell.angle_beta   90.00
_cell.angle_gamma   90.00
#
_symmetry.space_group_name_H-M   'P 1'
#
loop_
_entity.id
_entity.type
_entity.pdbx_description
1 polymer ?
#
loop_
_entity_poly.entity_id
_entity_poly.type
_entity_poly.pdbx_seq_one_letter_code
_entity_poly.pdbx_strand_id
1 'polypeptide(L)'
;MQTVLPFVSNIKNSIWKVTLEEVLFPAFFVFVILLSNLALISFPNVKFFDFFVFSAGYILGFRRGAIVAMVSWYIYGYANPWGPASFGLLTTLMLSEVIYAAAGAVCRKQIKKGRVVFKVSDSRLYCFWAAIICTTTYDLLTNIHTGLIWADLAGSEQDIYWISVSVFGPGALMFYMVHLLSNVFLFSTLGPVLVSRFTKSS
;
A
#
# COMPACT_ATOMS: atom_id res chain seq x y z
N MET A 1 20.42 -39.33 -27.17
CA MET A 1 19.53 -39.15 -26.00
C MET A 1 19.87 -37.80 -25.35
N GLN A 2 19.09 -36.75 -25.65
CA GLN A 2 18.92 -35.54 -24.82
C GLN A 2 17.94 -34.58 -25.52
N THR A 3 16.67 -34.98 -25.53
CA THR A 3 15.53 -34.08 -25.68
C THR A 3 15.45 -33.23 -24.41
N VAL A 4 16.19 -32.13 -24.37
CA VAL A 4 15.95 -31.10 -23.37
C VAL A 4 14.57 -30.53 -23.64
N LEU A 5 13.62 -30.85 -22.75
CA LEU A 5 12.22 -30.47 -22.84
C LEU A 5 12.12 -28.96 -23.17
N PRO A 6 11.46 -28.56 -24.27
CA PRO A 6 11.30 -27.15 -24.66
C PRO A 6 10.61 -26.29 -23.59
N PHE A 7 10.04 -26.92 -22.56
CA PHE A 7 9.51 -26.29 -21.37
C PHE A 7 10.57 -25.56 -20.52
N VAL A 8 11.77 -26.13 -20.34
CA VAL A 8 12.81 -25.57 -19.46
C VAL A 8 13.55 -24.39 -20.11
N SER A 9 13.76 -24.44 -21.43
CA SER A 9 14.36 -23.32 -22.18
C SER A 9 13.43 -22.10 -22.25
N ASN A 10 12.11 -22.34 -22.31
CA ASN A 10 11.11 -21.28 -22.34
C ASN A 10 10.98 -20.55 -20.97
N ILE A 11 11.16 -21.27 -19.86
CA ILE A 11 11.22 -20.67 -18.51
C ILE A 11 12.45 -19.77 -18.37
N LYS A 12 13.63 -20.21 -18.82
CA LYS A 12 14.86 -19.42 -18.75
C LYS A 12 14.77 -18.12 -19.56
N ASN A 13 14.16 -18.15 -20.75
CA ASN A 13 13.99 -16.94 -21.58
C ASN A 13 12.92 -15.98 -21.08
N SER A 14 11.96 -16.46 -20.28
CA SER A 14 10.88 -15.67 -19.69
C SER A 14 11.31 -14.92 -18.42
N ILE A 15 12.25 -15.48 -17.65
CA ILE A 15 12.71 -14.90 -16.37
C ILE A 15 13.63 -13.66 -16.55
N TRP A 16 14.32 -13.54 -17.70
CA TRP A 16 15.36 -12.53 -17.89
C TRP A 16 15.02 -11.39 -18.87
N LYS A 17 13.81 -11.36 -19.44
CA LYS A 17 13.34 -10.23 -20.25
C LYS A 17 12.54 -9.25 -19.41
N VAL A 18 13.20 -8.64 -18.43
CA VAL A 18 12.65 -7.46 -17.77
C VAL A 18 12.77 -6.29 -18.74
N THR A 19 11.66 -5.72 -19.20
CA THR A 19 11.72 -4.54 -20.08
C THR A 19 12.02 -3.29 -19.26
N LEU A 20 12.59 -2.27 -19.89
CA LEU A 20 12.87 -0.98 -19.26
C LEU A 20 11.62 -0.40 -18.57
N GLU A 21 10.45 -0.55 -19.21
CA GLU A 21 9.16 -0.11 -18.67
C GLU A 21 8.76 -0.86 -17.38
N GLU A 22 9.08 -2.15 -17.28
CA GLU A 22 8.79 -2.93 -16.06
C GLU A 22 9.56 -2.44 -14.84
N VAL A 23 10.67 -1.73 -15.04
CA VAL A 23 11.50 -1.13 -13.99
C VAL A 23 11.16 0.34 -13.77
N LEU A 24 11.07 1.12 -14.86
CA LEU A 24 10.88 2.56 -14.78
C LEU A 24 9.54 2.95 -14.15
N PHE A 25 8.44 2.25 -14.46
CA PHE A 25 7.15 2.61 -13.89
C PHE A 25 7.09 2.38 -12.36
N PRO A 26 7.47 1.20 -11.81
CA PRO A 26 7.59 1.06 -10.37
C PRO A 26 8.55 2.07 -9.72
N ALA A 27 9.71 2.31 -10.34
CA ALA A 27 10.68 3.27 -9.82
C ALA A 27 10.11 4.70 -9.75
N PHE A 28 9.33 5.10 -10.74
CA PHE A 28 8.63 6.39 -10.74
C PHE A 28 7.62 6.49 -9.59
N PHE A 29 6.82 5.44 -9.33
CA PHE A 29 5.91 5.43 -8.18
C PHE A 29 6.67 5.56 -6.87
N VAL A 30 7.75 4.79 -6.69
CA VAL A 30 8.62 4.89 -5.50
C VAL A 30 9.12 6.33 -5.34
N PHE A 31 9.64 6.93 -6.40
CA PHE A 31 10.14 8.31 -6.37
C PHE A 31 9.08 9.32 -5.94
N VAL A 32 7.88 9.26 -6.54
CA VAL A 32 6.79 10.20 -6.20
C VAL A 32 6.26 9.96 -4.79
N ILE A 33 6.21 8.71 -4.32
CA ILE A 33 5.86 8.38 -2.93
C ILE A 33 6.86 9.03 -1.98
N LEU A 34 8.16 8.84 -2.19
CA LEU A 34 9.21 9.42 -1.34
C LEU A 34 9.14 10.94 -1.33
N LEU A 35 9.05 11.58 -2.50
CA LEU A 35 8.99 13.03 -2.62
C LEU A 35 7.76 13.62 -1.92
N SER A 36 6.59 13.03 -2.15
CA SER A 36 5.34 13.52 -1.54
C SER A 36 5.31 13.33 -0.01
N ASN A 37 5.88 12.23 0.50
CA ASN A 37 5.94 12.00 1.95
C ASN A 37 6.94 12.91 2.65
N LEU A 38 8.04 13.28 1.97
CA LEU A 38 8.96 14.29 2.48
C LEU A 38 8.33 15.70 2.44
N ALA A 39 7.57 16.02 1.40
CA ALA A 39 6.87 17.30 1.29
C ALA A 39 5.77 17.47 2.36
N LEU A 40 5.12 16.37 2.77
CA LEU A 40 4.04 16.37 3.76
C LEU A 40 4.53 16.11 5.19
N ILE A 41 5.82 16.22 5.47
CA ILE A 41 6.38 15.88 6.77
C ILE A 41 5.75 16.63 7.96
N SER A 42 5.30 17.86 7.72
CA SER A 42 4.65 18.70 8.73
C SER A 42 3.20 18.30 9.04
N PHE A 43 2.63 17.35 8.30
CA PHE A 43 1.26 16.86 8.47
C PHE A 43 1.28 15.38 8.90
N PRO A 44 1.29 15.09 10.21
CA PRO A 44 1.31 13.71 10.70
C PRO A 44 0.18 12.88 10.11
N ASN A 45 0.50 11.69 9.60
CA ASN A 45 -0.43 10.72 9.02
C ASN A 45 -1.31 11.22 7.85
N VAL A 46 -0.99 12.36 7.25
CA VAL A 46 -1.55 12.77 5.96
C VAL A 46 -0.52 12.46 4.88
N LYS A 47 -0.77 11.43 4.08
CA LYS A 47 0.20 10.92 3.11
C LYS A 47 -0.46 10.55 1.79
N PHE A 48 0.24 10.78 0.69
CA PHE A 48 -0.15 10.23 -0.62
C PHE A 48 0.35 8.80 -0.83
N PHE A 49 1.06 8.24 0.15
CA PHE A 49 1.71 6.93 0.08
C PHE A 49 0.73 5.85 -0.35
N ASP A 50 -0.35 5.69 0.42
CA ASP A 50 -1.34 4.62 0.24
C ASP A 50 -2.04 4.73 -1.13
N PHE A 51 -2.39 5.96 -1.52
CA PHE A 51 -3.04 6.22 -2.79
C PHE A 51 -2.14 5.89 -3.99
N PHE A 52 -0.84 6.19 -3.91
CA PHE A 52 0.10 5.85 -4.97
C PHE A 52 0.40 4.35 -5.02
N VAL A 53 0.46 3.65 -3.90
CA VAL A 53 0.57 2.19 -3.87
C VAL A 53 -0.68 1.55 -4.48
N PHE A 54 -1.88 2.02 -4.11
CA PHE A 54 -3.13 1.62 -4.74
C PHE A 54 -3.10 1.87 -6.26
N SER A 55 -2.64 3.05 -6.67
CA SER A 55 -2.52 3.43 -8.09
C SER A 55 -1.54 2.55 -8.85
N ALA A 56 -0.41 2.18 -8.24
CA ALA A 56 0.55 1.24 -8.82
C ALA A 56 -0.08 -0.15 -8.96
N GLY A 57 -0.80 -0.64 -7.95
CA GLY A 57 -1.56 -1.89 -8.03
C GLY A 57 -2.62 -1.87 -9.13
N TYR A 58 -3.31 -0.75 -9.28
CA TYR A 58 -4.29 -0.52 -10.34
C TYR A 58 -3.63 -0.55 -11.72
N ILE A 59 -2.64 0.31 -11.98
CA ILE A 59 -2.05 0.50 -13.31
C ILE A 59 -1.15 -0.68 -13.70
N LEU A 60 -0.24 -1.08 -12.81
CA LEU A 60 0.84 -2.03 -13.07
C LEU A 60 0.49 -3.47 -12.66
N GLY A 61 -0.61 -3.66 -11.93
CA GLY A 61 -1.03 -4.93 -11.37
C GLY A 61 -0.36 -5.24 -10.02
N PHE A 62 -0.88 -6.28 -9.36
CA PHE A 62 -0.54 -6.60 -7.97
C PHE A 62 0.96 -6.81 -7.73
N ARG A 63 1.63 -7.63 -8.57
CA ARG A 63 3.06 -7.96 -8.37
C ARG A 63 3.94 -6.71 -8.30
N ARG A 64 3.74 -5.78 -9.25
CA ARG A 64 4.53 -4.55 -9.33
C ARG A 64 4.10 -3.54 -8.26
N GLY A 65 2.80 -3.42 -7.98
CA GLY A 65 2.32 -2.59 -6.87
C GLY A 65 2.85 -3.04 -5.51
N ALA A 66 2.94 -4.35 -5.26
CA ALA A 66 3.52 -4.89 -4.03
C ALA A 66 5.02 -4.57 -3.90
N ILE A 67 5.77 -4.63 -5.01
CA ILE A 67 7.18 -4.18 -5.02
C ILE A 67 7.27 -2.69 -4.69
N VAL A 68 6.40 -1.85 -5.28
CA VAL A 68 6.33 -0.41 -4.95
C VAL A 68 6.07 -0.20 -3.46
N ALA A 69 5.11 -0.91 -2.87
CA ALA A 69 4.79 -0.84 -1.45
C ALA A 69 6.02 -1.16 -0.58
N MET A 70 6.63 -2.34 -0.80
CA MET A 70 7.76 -2.82 -0.01
C MET A 70 8.99 -1.93 -0.15
N VAL A 71 9.37 -1.55 -1.38
CA VAL A 71 10.57 -0.74 -1.63
C VAL A 71 10.38 0.68 -1.09
N SER A 72 9.20 1.27 -1.27
CA SER A 72 8.92 2.61 -0.74
C SER A 72 9.01 2.62 0.78
N TRP A 73 8.44 1.62 1.47
CA TRP A 73 8.54 1.53 2.92
C TRP A 73 9.95 1.21 3.39
N TYR A 74 10.68 0.35 2.69
CA TYR A 74 12.07 0.07 3.02
C TYR A 74 12.91 1.35 3.02
N ILE A 75 12.82 2.17 1.97
CA ILE A 75 13.58 3.42 1.87
C ILE A 75 13.05 4.45 2.87
N TYR A 76 11.75 4.74 2.83
CA TYR A 76 11.15 5.77 3.67
C TYR A 76 11.25 5.43 5.16
N GLY A 77 11.08 4.17 5.53
CA GLY A 77 11.13 3.70 6.91
C GLY A 77 12.49 3.93 7.57
N TYR A 78 13.59 3.81 6.83
CA TYR A 78 14.92 4.16 7.34
C TYR A 78 15.23 5.66 7.23
N ALA A 79 14.72 6.33 6.20
CA ALA A 79 14.97 7.75 5.95
C ALA A 79 13.96 8.69 6.62
N ASN A 80 13.02 8.17 7.41
CA ASN A 80 11.95 8.95 8.03
C ASN A 80 12.56 9.96 9.02
N PRO A 81 12.33 11.28 8.87
CA PRO A 81 12.97 12.26 9.74
C PRO A 81 12.43 12.27 11.17
N TRP A 82 11.33 11.55 11.43
CA TRP A 82 10.84 11.25 12.78
C TRP A 82 11.59 10.09 13.45
N GLY A 83 12.57 9.50 12.77
CA GLY A 83 13.39 8.39 13.24
C GLY A 83 13.18 7.12 12.42
N PRO A 84 14.21 6.26 12.33
CA PRO A 84 14.12 5.02 11.57
C PRO A 84 13.16 4.02 12.25
N ALA A 85 12.36 3.32 11.46
CA ALA A 85 11.55 2.22 11.93
C ALA A 85 12.43 1.04 12.39
N SER A 86 12.05 0.38 13.48
CA SER A 86 12.67 -0.89 13.88
C SER A 86 12.43 -1.95 12.81
N PHE A 87 13.28 -2.97 12.74
CA PHE A 87 13.15 -4.04 11.74
C PHE A 87 11.78 -4.74 11.79
N GLY A 88 11.27 -5.01 12.99
CA GLY A 88 9.95 -5.61 13.20
C GLY A 88 8.83 -4.71 12.68
N LEU A 89 8.84 -3.43 13.06
CA LEU A 89 7.84 -2.48 12.62
C LEU A 89 7.90 -2.28 11.11
N LEU A 90 9.10 -2.14 10.55
CA LEU A 90 9.30 -2.01 9.10
C LEU A 90 8.69 -3.17 8.33
N THR A 91 8.84 -4.40 8.83
CA THR A 91 8.23 -5.58 8.22
C THR A 91 6.70 -5.50 8.26
N THR A 92 6.12 -5.09 9.39
CA THR A 92 4.67 -4.88 9.51
C THR A 92 4.17 -3.79 8.57
N LEU A 93 4.88 -2.67 8.47
CA LEU A 93 4.54 -1.56 7.56
C LEU A 93 4.57 -2.02 6.09
N MET A 94 5.63 -2.69 5.66
CA MET A 94 5.76 -3.21 4.30
C MET A 94 4.64 -4.20 3.93
N LEU A 95 4.34 -5.16 4.82
CA LEU A 95 3.30 -6.17 4.57
C LEU A 95 1.90 -5.58 4.59
N SER A 96 1.63 -4.67 5.52
CA SER A 96 0.34 -4.00 5.63
C SER A 96 0.08 -3.12 4.41
N GLU A 97 1.11 -2.43 3.90
CA GLU A 97 0.96 -1.56 2.72
C GLU A 97 0.58 -2.32 1.43
N VAL A 98 0.99 -3.58 1.30
CA VAL A 98 0.69 -4.42 0.12
C VAL A 98 -0.83 -4.58 -0.10
N ILE A 99 -1.66 -4.42 0.94
CA ILE A 99 -3.12 -4.50 0.81
C ILE A 99 -3.68 -3.42 -0.12
N TYR A 100 -3.08 -2.23 -0.17
CA TYR A 100 -3.51 -1.16 -1.09
C TYR A 100 -3.22 -1.53 -2.54
N ALA A 101 -2.04 -2.14 -2.79
CA ALA A 101 -1.70 -2.65 -4.11
C ALA A 101 -2.66 -3.77 -4.54
N ALA A 102 -3.08 -4.63 -3.61
CA ALA A 102 -4.09 -5.66 -3.86
C ALA A 102 -5.45 -5.03 -4.22
N ALA A 103 -5.92 -4.05 -3.44
CA ALA A 103 -7.18 -3.35 -3.69
C ALA A 103 -7.18 -2.69 -5.07
N GLY A 104 -6.10 -1.99 -5.46
CA GLY A 104 -5.97 -1.40 -6.79
C GLY A 104 -6.03 -2.44 -7.91
N ALA A 105 -5.31 -3.56 -7.75
CA ALA A 105 -5.31 -4.63 -8.75
C ALA A 105 -6.67 -5.33 -8.87
N VAL A 106 -7.37 -5.52 -7.74
CA VAL A 106 -8.74 -6.06 -7.72
C VAL A 106 -9.69 -5.11 -8.43
N CYS A 107 -9.62 -3.81 -8.14
CA CYS A 107 -10.41 -2.77 -8.81
C CYS A 107 -10.31 -2.89 -10.34
N ARG A 108 -9.07 -2.92 -10.87
CA ARG A 108 -8.83 -3.08 -12.31
C ARG A 108 -9.42 -4.38 -12.87
N LYS A 109 -9.27 -5.49 -12.15
CA LYS A 109 -9.84 -6.78 -12.58
C LYS A 109 -11.37 -6.75 -12.64
N GLN A 110 -12.04 -6.08 -11.70
CA GLN A 110 -13.50 -5.97 -11.70
C GLN A 110 -14.00 -5.13 -12.87
N ILE A 111 -13.30 -4.03 -13.19
CA ILE A 111 -13.59 -3.20 -14.36
C ILE A 111 -13.47 -4.02 -15.65
N LYS A 112 -12.34 -4.71 -15.86
CA LYS A 112 -12.07 -5.47 -17.10
C LYS A 112 -13.07 -6.61 -17.34
N LYS A 113 -13.60 -7.23 -16.27
CA LYS A 113 -14.55 -8.33 -16.40
C LYS A 113 -15.95 -7.88 -16.82
N GLY A 114 -16.18 -6.58 -17.05
CA GLY A 114 -17.50 -6.03 -17.37
C GLY A 114 -18.53 -6.24 -16.25
N ARG A 115 -18.10 -6.72 -15.08
CA ARG A 115 -18.95 -6.98 -13.91
C ARG A 115 -19.41 -5.70 -13.23
N VAL A 116 -18.78 -4.58 -13.59
CA VAL A 116 -19.12 -3.25 -13.10
C VAL A 116 -18.89 -2.27 -14.24
N VAL A 117 -19.96 -1.73 -14.82
CA VAL A 117 -19.87 -0.56 -15.69
C VAL A 117 -19.60 0.64 -14.78
N PHE A 118 -18.33 0.84 -14.44
CA PHE A 118 -17.95 1.88 -13.49
C PHE A 118 -18.29 3.27 -14.04
N LYS A 119 -19.44 3.83 -13.64
CA LYS A 119 -19.67 5.28 -13.72
C LYS A 119 -18.77 5.97 -12.70
N VAL A 120 -18.53 7.27 -12.85
CA VAL A 120 -17.72 8.06 -11.89
C VAL A 120 -18.23 7.90 -10.44
N SER A 121 -19.54 7.74 -10.28
CA SER A 121 -20.20 7.39 -9.01
C SER A 121 -19.71 6.06 -8.43
N ASP A 122 -19.68 5.00 -9.25
CA ASP A 122 -19.34 3.65 -8.80
C ASP A 122 -17.85 3.54 -8.47
N SER A 123 -16.99 4.25 -9.21
CA SER A 123 -15.54 4.22 -8.98
C SER A 123 -15.19 5.00 -7.73
N ARG A 124 -15.92 6.09 -7.47
CA ARG A 124 -15.85 6.82 -6.20
C ARG A 124 -16.24 5.92 -5.04
N LEU A 125 -17.35 5.20 -5.14
CA LEU A 125 -17.81 4.32 -4.07
C LEU A 125 -16.83 3.18 -3.78
N TYR A 126 -16.26 2.57 -4.83
CA TYR A 126 -15.22 1.55 -4.65
C TYR A 126 -13.98 2.14 -3.97
N CYS A 127 -13.46 3.26 -4.46
CA CYS A 127 -12.26 3.89 -3.88
C CYS A 127 -12.51 4.36 -2.44
N PHE A 128 -13.71 4.85 -2.13
CA PHE A 128 -14.15 5.18 -0.77
C PHE A 128 -14.06 3.97 0.16
N TRP A 129 -14.65 2.84 -0.21
CA TRP A 129 -14.60 1.63 0.61
C TRP A 129 -13.20 1.02 0.67
N ALA A 130 -12.44 1.07 -0.42
CA ALA A 130 -11.05 0.63 -0.43
C ALA A 130 -10.22 1.45 0.56
N ALA A 131 -10.39 2.78 0.61
CA ALA A 131 -9.71 3.63 1.59
C ALA A 131 -10.05 3.23 3.01
N ILE A 132 -11.34 3.03 3.34
CA ILE A 132 -11.75 2.62 4.68
C ILE A 132 -11.14 1.26 5.04
N ILE A 133 -11.41 0.24 4.23
CA ILE A 133 -11.01 -1.14 4.56
C ILE A 133 -9.49 -1.26 4.66
N CYS A 134 -8.75 -0.69 3.70
CA CYS A 134 -7.29 -0.77 3.71
C CYS A 134 -6.70 0.05 4.86
N THR A 135 -7.13 1.30 5.07
CA THR A 135 -6.58 2.15 6.15
C THR A 135 -6.86 1.55 7.52
N THR A 136 -8.10 1.11 7.78
CA THR A 136 -8.44 0.45 9.04
C THR A 136 -7.63 -0.83 9.26
N THR A 137 -7.43 -1.63 8.22
CA THR A 137 -6.63 -2.87 8.35
C THR A 137 -5.16 -2.54 8.61
N TYR A 138 -4.61 -1.56 7.90
CA TYR A 138 -3.24 -1.11 8.07
C TYR A 138 -2.97 -0.59 9.48
N ASP A 139 -3.81 0.33 9.97
CA ASP A 139 -3.65 0.92 11.29
C ASP A 139 -3.89 -0.11 12.40
N LEU A 140 -4.81 -1.06 12.20
CA LEU A 140 -5.01 -2.15 13.16
C LEU A 140 -3.75 -3.03 13.27
N LEU A 141 -3.18 -3.48 12.15
CA LEU A 141 -2.00 -4.34 12.16
C LEU A 141 -0.78 -3.64 12.76
N THR A 142 -0.56 -2.38 12.39
CA THR A 142 0.59 -1.59 12.88
C THR A 142 0.43 -1.25 14.37
N ASN A 143 -0.76 -0.88 14.83
CA ASN A 143 -1.01 -0.61 16.24
C ASN A 143 -0.94 -1.87 17.11
N ILE A 144 -1.44 -3.03 16.64
CA ILE A 144 -1.26 -4.30 17.34
C ILE A 144 0.23 -4.61 17.51
N HIS A 145 1.02 -4.46 16.44
CA HIS A 145 2.47 -4.65 16.52
C HIS A 145 3.12 -3.70 17.52
N THR A 146 2.80 -2.41 17.48
CA THR A 146 3.30 -1.42 18.44
C THR A 146 2.94 -1.78 19.88
N GLY A 147 1.72 -2.26 20.14
CA GLY A 147 1.29 -2.69 21.47
C GLY A 147 2.12 -3.85 22.02
N LEU A 148 2.38 -4.86 21.17
CA LEU A 148 3.25 -5.99 21.55
C LEU A 148 4.68 -5.55 21.87
N ILE A 149 5.25 -4.64 21.07
CA ILE A 149 6.59 -4.11 21.32
C ILE A 149 6.64 -3.27 22.60
N TRP A 150 5.61 -2.46 22.87
CA TRP A 150 5.54 -1.67 24.10
C TRP A 150 5.40 -2.54 25.35
N ALA A 151 4.67 -3.65 25.28
CA ALA A 151 4.59 -4.63 26.37
C ALA A 151 5.97 -5.20 26.73
N ASP A 152 6.72 -5.64 25.71
CA ASP A 152 8.08 -6.19 25.87
C ASP A 152 9.05 -5.16 26.44
N LEU A 153 9.06 -3.94 25.90
CA LEU A 153 9.90 -2.85 26.39
C LEU A 153 9.58 -2.43 27.83
N ALA A 154 8.32 -2.58 28.24
CA ALA A 154 7.88 -2.31 29.62
C ALA A 154 8.13 -3.48 30.58
N GLY A 155 8.60 -4.63 30.08
CA GLY A 155 8.74 -5.86 30.87
C GLY A 155 7.40 -6.37 31.40
N SER A 156 6.32 -6.14 30.66
CA SER A 156 4.95 -6.42 31.08
C SER A 156 4.42 -7.70 30.43
N GLU A 157 3.84 -8.61 31.21
CA GLU A 157 3.15 -9.80 30.68
C GLU A 157 1.71 -9.52 30.21
N GLN A 158 1.29 -8.24 30.19
CA GLN A 158 -0.09 -7.84 29.91
C GLN A 158 -0.28 -7.39 28.44
N ASP A 159 0.04 -8.26 27.47
CA ASP A 159 -0.01 -7.93 26.04
C ASP A 159 -1.36 -7.33 25.59
N ILE A 160 -2.47 -7.90 26.08
CA ILE A 160 -3.83 -7.45 25.73
C ILE A 160 -4.07 -6.01 26.19
N TYR A 161 -3.54 -5.62 27.35
CA TYR A 161 -3.65 -4.26 27.84
C TYR A 161 -2.90 -3.29 26.93
N TRP A 162 -1.66 -3.60 26.57
CA TRP A 162 -0.84 -2.73 25.71
C TRP A 162 -1.38 -2.64 24.28
N ILE A 163 -1.89 -3.74 23.72
CA ILE A 163 -2.63 -3.73 22.45
C ILE A 163 -3.88 -2.84 22.56
N SER A 164 -4.63 -2.94 23.65
CA SER A 164 -5.82 -2.11 23.85
C SER A 164 -5.46 -0.62 23.89
N VAL A 165 -4.36 -0.27 24.59
CA VAL A 165 -3.85 1.10 24.64
C VAL A 165 -3.38 1.57 23.26
N SER A 166 -2.66 0.76 22.50
CA SER A 166 -2.14 1.14 21.18
C SER A 166 -3.20 1.17 20.09
N VAL A 167 -4.32 0.46 20.23
CA VAL A 167 -5.41 0.42 19.24
C VAL A 167 -6.54 1.39 19.59
N PHE A 168 -6.93 1.47 20.86
CA PHE A 168 -8.10 2.23 21.31
C PHE A 168 -7.74 3.45 22.18
N GLY A 169 -6.46 3.66 22.48
CA GLY A 169 -6.01 4.84 23.21
C GLY A 169 -6.33 6.15 22.47
N PRO A 170 -6.54 7.27 23.19
CA PRO A 170 -6.92 8.54 22.57
C PRO A 170 -5.97 9.01 21.46
N GLY A 171 -4.66 8.84 21.67
CA GLY A 171 -3.64 9.18 20.66
C GLY A 171 -3.71 8.29 19.42
N ALA A 172 -3.87 6.97 19.63
CA ALA A 172 -4.02 6.01 18.53
C ALA A 172 -5.27 6.31 17.68
N LEU A 173 -6.40 6.55 18.34
CA LEU A 173 -7.65 6.89 17.67
C LEU A 173 -7.54 8.23 16.91
N MET A 174 -6.87 9.24 17.48
CA MET A 174 -6.64 10.51 16.79
C MET A 174 -5.82 10.30 15.51
N PHE A 175 -4.69 9.60 15.60
CA PHE A 175 -3.82 9.33 14.46
C PHE A 175 -4.50 8.46 13.39
N TYR A 176 -5.27 7.46 13.80
CA TYR A 176 -6.11 6.65 12.93
C TYR A 176 -7.18 7.49 12.22
N MET A 177 -7.88 8.38 12.93
CA MET A 177 -8.89 9.25 12.32
C MET A 177 -8.29 10.19 11.29
N VAL A 178 -7.14 10.80 11.56
CA VAL A 178 -6.44 11.66 10.59
C VAL A 178 -6.05 10.86 9.34
N HIS A 179 -5.48 9.66 9.54
CA HIS A 179 -5.09 8.79 8.44
C HIS A 179 -6.29 8.36 7.59
N LEU A 180 -7.33 7.83 8.24
CA LEU A 180 -8.56 7.37 7.61
C LEU A 180 -9.27 8.49 6.84
N LEU A 181 -9.49 9.64 7.46
CA LEU A 181 -10.22 10.74 6.83
C LEU A 181 -9.44 11.33 5.65
N SER A 182 -8.11 11.45 5.78
CA SER A 182 -7.27 11.92 4.67
C SER A 182 -7.29 10.93 3.49
N ASN A 183 -7.18 9.62 3.75
CA ASN A 183 -7.27 8.60 2.71
C ASN A 183 -8.66 8.51 2.08
N VAL A 184 -9.73 8.56 2.87
CA VAL A 184 -11.10 8.62 2.35
C VAL A 184 -11.28 9.81 1.41
N PHE A 185 -10.79 10.99 1.81
CA PHE A 185 -10.84 12.18 0.97
C PHE A 185 -10.03 11.99 -0.33
N LEU A 186 -8.77 11.56 -0.23
CA LEU A 186 -7.88 11.37 -1.37
C LEU A 186 -8.42 10.32 -2.36
N PHE A 187 -8.81 9.15 -1.88
CA PHE A 187 -9.31 8.08 -2.74
C PHE A 187 -10.64 8.43 -3.38
N SER A 188 -11.57 9.07 -2.66
CA SER A 188 -12.88 9.44 -3.20
C SER A 188 -12.81 10.56 -4.25
N THR A 189 -11.77 11.39 -4.18
CA THR A 189 -11.54 12.51 -5.11
C THR A 189 -10.68 12.10 -6.30
N LEU A 190 -9.50 11.52 -6.06
CA LEU A 190 -8.51 11.17 -7.09
C LEU A 190 -8.71 9.79 -7.69
N GLY A 191 -9.28 8.84 -6.94
CA GLY A 191 -9.55 7.48 -7.39
C GLY A 191 -10.42 7.40 -8.66
N PRO A 192 -11.56 8.12 -8.73
CA PRO A 192 -12.36 8.18 -9.96
C PRO A 192 -11.60 8.75 -11.16
N VAL A 193 -10.73 9.74 -10.92
CA VAL A 193 -9.89 10.35 -11.97
C VAL A 193 -8.91 9.30 -12.50
N LEU A 194 -8.18 8.62 -11.62
CA LEU A 194 -7.30 7.50 -11.96
C LEU A 194 -8.03 6.45 -12.81
N VAL A 195 -9.17 5.97 -12.31
CA VAL A 195 -9.97 4.95 -13.02
C VAL A 195 -10.39 5.45 -14.39
N SER A 196 -10.93 6.66 -14.51
CA SER A 196 -11.41 7.20 -15.78
C SER A 196 -10.32 7.34 -16.86
N ARG A 197 -9.09 7.69 -16.45
CA ARG A 197 -7.97 7.94 -17.37
C ARG A 197 -7.31 6.65 -17.82
N PHE A 198 -7.11 5.70 -16.91
CA PHE A 198 -6.35 4.48 -17.18
C PHE A 198 -7.22 3.27 -17.57
N THR A 199 -8.53 3.43 -17.63
CA THR A 199 -9.44 2.39 -18.19
C THR A 199 -9.58 2.48 -19.71
N LYS A 200 -9.44 3.68 -20.31
CA LYS A 200 -9.62 3.88 -21.76
C LYS A 200 -8.38 3.57 -22.61
N SER A 201 -7.23 3.33 -21.98
CA SER A 201 -5.92 3.15 -22.63
C SER A 201 -5.51 1.67 -22.74
N SER A 202 -6.44 0.72 -22.61
CA SER A 202 -6.15 -0.73 -22.63
C SER A 202 -7.12 -1.48 -23.53
#